data_AF-A0AAD3VT31-F1
#
_entry.id   AF-A0AAD3VT31-F1
#
_cell.length_a   1.000
_cell.length_b   1.000
_cell.length_c   1.000
_cell.angle_alpha   90.00
_cell.angle_beta   90.00
_cell.angle_gamma   90.00
#
_symmetry.space_group_name_H-M   'P 1'
#
loop_
_entity.id
_entity.type
_entity.pdbx_description
1 polymer ?
#
loop_
_entity_poly.entity_id
_entity_poly.type
_entity_poly.pdbx_seq_one_letter_code
_entity_poly.pdbx_strand_id
1 'polypeptide(L)'
;MSNPHLMGVSAGSYSLAELMFPTLCVGVAFAALLNRTFGLTEGVPAEFSDVSDTDWFKADIEKALAAGYIKGYPDGTVKPNNYITRQEASLVLARLLSLSQDVETYYFSDYDSIAEWSRWAVMACARRGLMIGYPDDSFGPERNITRAETVTILDRIFAEVYNAPGVYGTEVPTEVEGSVVVTSTGVTLQNLTIHGDLLIAQAVGDGEVTLKNVVVRGKTQVSGGGANSVVVIDSTLRTVDVDKEGVTLRVQGTTVIDTVNLNAGARVEEDGVEGDGVKDVNVDP
;
A
#
# COMPACT_ATOMS: atom_id res chain seq x y z
N MET A 1 59.06 -12.89 5.03
CA MET A 1 57.78 -13.46 4.56
C MET A 1 56.95 -12.30 4.08
N SER A 2 56.97 -12.01 2.78
CA SER A 2 56.29 -10.87 2.18
C SER A 2 55.27 -11.42 1.20
N ASN A 3 53.99 -11.14 1.44
CA ASN A 3 52.88 -11.68 0.67
C ASN A 3 52.57 -10.75 -0.53
N PRO A 4 52.57 -11.24 -1.79
CA PRO A 4 52.19 -10.46 -2.96
C PRO A 4 50.73 -10.77 -3.36
N HIS A 5 49.91 -9.74 -3.57
CA HIS A 5 48.87 -9.63 -4.60
C HIS A 5 47.88 -8.50 -4.26
N LEU A 6 48.16 -7.30 -4.78
CA LEU A 6 47.14 -6.31 -5.07
C LEU A 6 47.03 -6.25 -6.61
N MET A 7 46.07 -6.98 -7.17
CA MET A 7 45.61 -6.69 -8.53
C MET A 7 44.57 -5.57 -8.45
N GLY A 8 44.84 -4.49 -9.17
CA GLY A 8 43.98 -3.33 -9.25
C GLY A 8 42.62 -3.68 -9.87
N VAL A 9 41.56 -3.23 -9.21
CA VAL A 9 40.26 -3.09 -9.85
C VAL A 9 40.21 -1.66 -10.40
N SER A 10 40.21 -1.56 -11.72
CA SER A 10 39.91 -0.32 -12.45
C SER A 10 38.51 0.14 -12.08
N ALA A 11 38.41 1.18 -11.24
CA ALA A 11 37.17 1.93 -11.07
C ALA A 11 36.88 2.67 -12.38
N GLY A 12 35.95 2.16 -13.17
CA GLY A 12 35.36 2.89 -14.29
C GLY A 12 34.76 4.18 -13.77
N SER A 13 35.23 5.31 -14.31
CA SER A 13 34.74 6.65 -14.02
C SER A 13 33.38 6.84 -14.68
N TYR A 14 32.30 6.50 -13.96
CA TYR A 14 30.97 6.96 -14.34
C TYR A 14 30.89 8.46 -14.13
N SER A 15 30.59 9.20 -15.19
CA SER A 15 30.33 10.63 -15.12
C SER A 15 29.10 10.87 -14.23
N LEU A 16 29.15 11.86 -13.32
CA LEU A 16 28.01 12.27 -12.49
C LEU A 16 26.75 12.62 -13.32
N ALA A 17 26.88 12.83 -14.64
CA ALA A 17 25.76 13.04 -15.55
C ALA A 17 24.92 11.77 -15.85
N GLU A 18 25.49 10.56 -15.76
CA GLU A 18 24.74 9.29 -15.94
C GLU A 18 23.99 8.86 -14.67
N LEU A 19 24.40 9.36 -13.50
CA LEU A 19 23.74 9.15 -12.22
C LEU A 19 22.51 10.06 -12.01
N MET A 20 22.20 10.94 -12.96
CA MET A 20 21.18 11.99 -12.82
C MET A 20 20.04 11.89 -13.84
N PHE A 21 19.91 10.77 -14.57
CA PHE A 21 18.66 10.44 -15.26
C PHE A 21 17.83 9.52 -14.38
N PRO A 22 16.60 9.91 -14.01
CA PRO A 22 15.74 9.03 -13.23
C PRO A 22 15.43 7.81 -14.11
N THR A 23 15.93 6.65 -13.70
CA THR A 23 15.77 5.40 -14.47
C THR A 23 14.30 5.07 -14.60
N LEU A 24 13.83 4.81 -15.82
CA LEU A 24 12.42 4.48 -16.08
C LEU A 24 12.00 3.22 -15.33
N CYS A 25 10.77 3.20 -14.84
CA CYS A 25 10.19 2.05 -14.15
C CYS A 25 9.57 1.10 -15.17
N VAL A 26 10.00 -0.16 -15.12
CA VAL A 26 9.38 -1.25 -15.88
C VAL A 26 8.10 -1.68 -15.16
N GLY A 27 7.03 -1.98 -15.90
CA GLY A 27 5.71 -2.30 -15.34
C GLY A 27 5.74 -3.44 -14.32
N VAL A 28 6.57 -4.46 -14.55
CA VAL A 28 6.71 -5.55 -13.59
C VAL A 28 7.45 -5.17 -12.31
N ALA A 29 8.41 -4.26 -12.38
CA ALA A 29 9.07 -3.74 -11.20
C ALA A 29 8.11 -2.86 -10.37
N PHE A 30 7.21 -2.14 -11.04
CA PHE A 30 6.13 -1.38 -10.40
C PHE A 30 5.17 -2.30 -9.64
N ALA A 31 4.65 -3.35 -10.31
CA ALA A 31 3.77 -4.34 -9.68
C ALA A 31 4.43 -5.03 -8.48
N ALA A 32 5.69 -5.45 -8.64
CA ALA A 32 6.43 -6.14 -7.58
C ALA A 32 6.71 -5.23 -6.37
N LEU A 33 6.86 -3.91 -6.57
CA LEU A 33 6.94 -2.95 -5.46
C LEU A 33 5.59 -2.83 -4.75
N LEU A 34 4.49 -2.71 -5.49
CA LEU A 34 3.15 -2.66 -4.90
C LEU A 34 2.82 -3.94 -4.12
N ASN A 35 3.08 -5.12 -4.67
CA ASN A 35 2.89 -6.39 -3.96
C ASN A 35 3.61 -6.41 -2.61
N ARG A 36 4.86 -5.93 -2.59
CA ARG A 36 5.66 -5.85 -1.36
C ARG A 36 5.12 -4.79 -0.39
N THR A 37 4.73 -3.62 -0.90
CA THR A 37 4.19 -2.54 -0.07
C THR A 37 2.87 -2.92 0.61
N PHE A 38 2.01 -3.69 -0.07
CA PHE A 38 0.68 -4.07 0.44
C PHE A 38 0.61 -5.47 1.04
N GLY A 39 1.74 -6.20 1.12
CA GLY A 39 1.78 -7.54 1.69
C GLY A 39 1.00 -8.58 0.87
N LEU A 40 0.94 -8.43 -0.46
CA LEU A 40 0.15 -9.33 -1.31
C LEU A 40 0.87 -10.67 -1.50
N THR A 41 0.24 -11.73 -1.02
CA THR A 41 0.76 -13.10 -1.01
C THR A 41 -0.01 -14.03 -1.94
N GLU A 42 -1.34 -13.89 -1.97
CA GLU A 42 -2.25 -14.69 -2.79
C GLU A 42 -2.06 -14.42 -4.29
N GLY A 43 -2.06 -15.49 -5.10
CA GLY A 43 -1.91 -15.42 -6.54
C GLY A 43 -2.92 -16.31 -7.27
N VAL A 44 -3.30 -15.91 -8.48
CA VAL A 44 -4.11 -16.72 -9.41
C VAL A 44 -3.35 -16.93 -10.72
N PRO A 45 -3.54 -18.06 -11.43
CA PRO A 45 -2.79 -18.35 -12.65
C PRO A 45 -2.85 -17.21 -13.68
N ALA A 46 -1.68 -16.79 -14.18
CA ALA A 46 -1.56 -15.78 -15.22
C ALA A 46 -1.53 -16.41 -16.61
N GLU A 47 -2.64 -16.33 -17.35
CA GLU A 47 -2.81 -16.91 -18.69
C GLU A 47 -2.54 -15.89 -19.82
N PHE A 48 -1.42 -15.16 -19.73
CA PHE A 48 -1.03 -14.20 -20.76
C PHE A 48 -0.02 -14.78 -21.75
N SER A 49 -0.15 -14.41 -23.03
CA SER A 49 0.72 -14.93 -24.11
C SER A 49 2.19 -14.53 -23.97
N ASP A 50 2.50 -13.51 -23.18
CA ASP A 50 3.84 -13.00 -22.89
C ASP A 50 4.32 -13.31 -21.45
N VAL A 51 3.71 -14.31 -20.80
CA VAL A 51 4.12 -14.83 -19.49
C VAL A 51 4.34 -16.35 -19.58
N SER A 52 5.57 -16.76 -19.29
CA SER A 52 6.02 -18.16 -19.21
C SER A 52 6.09 -18.64 -17.76
N ASP A 53 5.95 -19.95 -17.55
CA ASP A 53 6.13 -20.61 -16.25
C ASP A 53 7.51 -20.36 -15.61
N THR A 54 8.52 -20.07 -16.44
CA THR A 54 9.90 -19.82 -15.99
C THR A 54 10.23 -18.35 -15.77
N ASP A 55 9.29 -17.44 -16.04
CA ASP A 55 9.55 -16.01 -15.90
C ASP A 55 9.65 -15.62 -14.43
N TRP A 56 10.75 -14.95 -14.08
CA TRP A 56 11.04 -14.54 -12.70
C TRP A 56 9.96 -13.66 -12.09
N PHE A 57 9.15 -13.01 -12.93
CA PHE A 57 8.08 -12.12 -12.53
C PHE A 57 6.69 -12.75 -12.49
N LYS A 58 6.53 -14.01 -12.92
CA LYS A 58 5.22 -14.65 -13.03
C LYS A 58 4.42 -14.52 -11.73
N ALA A 59 5.05 -14.86 -10.60
CA ALA A 59 4.42 -14.77 -9.28
C ALA A 59 3.91 -13.36 -8.93
N ASP A 60 4.62 -12.31 -9.35
CA ASP A 60 4.18 -10.93 -9.10
C ASP A 60 2.96 -10.55 -9.95
N ILE A 61 2.87 -11.06 -11.18
CA ILE A 61 1.69 -10.88 -12.04
C ILE A 61 0.49 -11.67 -11.50
N GLU A 62 0.70 -12.90 -11.02
CA GLU A 62 -0.35 -13.73 -10.43
C GLU A 62 -0.97 -13.06 -9.19
N LYS A 63 -0.14 -12.44 -8.34
CA LYS A 63 -0.60 -11.63 -7.21
C LYS A 63 -1.37 -10.40 -7.64
N ALA A 64 -0.87 -9.71 -8.68
CA ALA A 64 -1.53 -8.54 -9.21
C ALA A 64 -2.91 -8.84 -9.82
N LEU A 65 -3.06 -10.02 -10.42
CA LEU A 65 -4.33 -10.54 -10.91
C LEU A 65 -5.27 -10.89 -9.77
N ALA A 66 -4.78 -11.60 -8.75
CA ALA A 66 -5.57 -12.00 -7.59
C ALA A 66 -6.12 -10.77 -6.84
N ALA A 67 -5.29 -9.75 -6.68
CA ALA A 67 -5.68 -8.47 -6.09
C ALA A 67 -6.49 -7.56 -7.05
N GLY A 68 -6.66 -7.96 -8.32
CA GLY A 68 -7.53 -7.29 -9.29
C GLY A 68 -7.03 -5.96 -9.85
N TYR A 69 -5.79 -5.56 -9.55
CA TYR A 69 -5.26 -4.26 -9.98
C TYR A 69 -4.59 -4.30 -11.36
N ILE A 70 -4.13 -5.47 -11.81
CA ILE A 70 -3.76 -5.75 -13.20
C ILE A 70 -4.82 -6.63 -13.86
N LYS A 71 -5.14 -6.35 -15.12
CA LYS A 71 -6.07 -7.15 -15.94
C LYS A 71 -5.50 -7.58 -17.30
N GLY A 72 -4.30 -7.12 -17.65
CA GLY A 72 -3.75 -7.26 -18.99
C GLY A 72 -4.41 -6.34 -20.02
N TYR A 73 -3.90 -6.42 -21.25
CA TYR A 73 -4.37 -5.68 -22.42
C TYR A 73 -5.36 -6.54 -23.23
N PRO A 74 -6.21 -5.91 -24.07
CA PRO A 74 -7.16 -6.63 -24.92
C PRO A 74 -6.53 -7.63 -25.90
N ASP A 75 -5.22 -7.51 -26.17
CA ASP A 75 -4.44 -8.40 -27.03
C ASP A 75 -3.98 -9.69 -26.32
N GLY A 76 -4.36 -9.89 -25.05
CA GLY A 76 -3.98 -11.08 -24.27
C GLY A 76 -2.54 -11.04 -23.73
N THR A 77 -1.98 -9.84 -23.59
CA THR A 77 -0.65 -9.61 -23.02
C THR A 77 -0.71 -8.79 -21.73
N VAL A 78 0.41 -8.71 -21.00
CA VAL A 78 0.62 -7.83 -19.83
C VAL A 78 1.79 -6.86 -20.04
N LYS A 79 2.62 -7.10 -21.06
CA LYS A 79 3.79 -6.31 -21.45
C LYS A 79 4.72 -6.06 -20.26
N PRO A 80 5.12 -7.11 -19.51
CA PRO A 80 5.75 -6.97 -18.20
C PRO A 80 7.10 -6.22 -18.26
N ASN A 81 7.82 -6.36 -19.37
CA ASN A 81 9.13 -5.73 -19.58
C ASN A 81 9.07 -4.32 -20.19
N ASN A 82 7.89 -3.82 -20.53
CA ASN A 82 7.74 -2.45 -21.02
C ASN A 82 7.82 -1.45 -19.86
N TYR A 83 8.29 -0.24 -20.17
CA TYR A 83 8.12 0.88 -19.26
C TYR A 83 6.63 1.19 -19.10
N ILE A 84 6.22 1.51 -17.87
CA ILE A 84 4.84 1.84 -17.56
C ILE A 84 4.62 3.35 -17.70
N THR A 85 3.60 3.73 -18.46
CA THR A 85 3.20 5.13 -18.61
C THR A 85 2.51 5.65 -17.36
N ARG A 86 2.50 6.97 -17.17
CA ARG A 86 1.84 7.61 -16.01
C ARG A 86 0.35 7.32 -15.94
N GLN A 87 -0.33 7.24 -17.08
CA GLN A 87 -1.76 6.89 -17.12
C GLN A 87 -2.03 5.41 -16.80
N GLU A 88 -1.14 4.49 -17.22
CA GLU A 88 -1.23 3.07 -16.84
C GLU A 88 -0.95 2.87 -15.35
N ALA A 89 0.09 3.54 -14.83
CA ALA A 89 0.42 3.53 -13.40
C ALA A 89 -0.74 4.08 -12.56
N SER A 90 -1.39 5.16 -13.02
CA SER A 90 -2.58 5.71 -12.36
C SER A 90 -3.74 4.70 -12.34
N LEU A 91 -3.99 3.99 -13.44
CA LEU A 91 -5.02 2.95 -13.47
C LEU A 91 -4.71 1.79 -12.51
N VAL A 92 -3.45 1.35 -12.46
CA VAL A 92 -2.99 0.31 -11.53
C VAL A 92 -3.20 0.75 -10.08
N LEU A 93 -2.74 1.96 -9.72
CA LEU A 93 -2.87 2.51 -8.37
C LEU A 93 -4.34 2.68 -7.99
N ALA A 94 -5.15 3.22 -8.91
CA ALA A 94 -6.54 3.50 -8.62
C ALA A 94 -7.35 2.23 -8.35
N ARG A 95 -7.03 1.13 -9.05
CA ARG A 95 -7.64 -0.18 -8.80
C ARG A 95 -7.14 -0.79 -7.50
N LEU A 96 -5.82 -0.79 -7.28
CA LEU A 96 -5.21 -1.34 -6.06
C LEU A 96 -5.79 -0.68 -4.81
N LEU A 97 -5.91 0.64 -4.83
CA LEU A 97 -6.42 1.44 -3.72
C LEU A 97 -7.95 1.56 -3.70
N SER A 98 -8.65 0.89 -4.62
CA SER A 98 -10.11 0.96 -4.76
C SER A 98 -10.65 2.40 -4.78
N LEU A 99 -9.99 3.30 -5.54
CA LEU A 99 -10.36 4.71 -5.60
C LEU A 99 -11.71 4.92 -6.28
N SER A 100 -12.43 5.95 -5.83
CA SER A 100 -13.69 6.35 -6.45
C SER A 100 -13.50 6.78 -7.91
N GLN A 101 -14.42 6.35 -8.77
CA GLN A 101 -14.56 6.86 -10.14
C GLN A 101 -15.36 8.17 -10.19
N ASP A 102 -16.10 8.49 -9.12
CA ASP A 102 -16.86 9.73 -8.97
C ASP A 102 -15.93 10.83 -8.44
N VAL A 103 -15.12 11.35 -9.36
CA VAL A 103 -14.12 12.38 -9.07
C VAL A 103 -14.38 13.61 -9.93
N GLU A 104 -14.34 14.77 -9.28
CA GLU A 104 -14.37 16.05 -9.99
C GLU A 104 -13.24 16.11 -11.00
N THR A 105 -13.52 16.74 -12.15
CA THR A 105 -12.52 16.88 -13.21
C THR A 105 -11.42 17.83 -12.74
N TYR A 106 -10.20 17.32 -12.70
CA TYR A 106 -9.00 18.12 -12.53
C TYR A 106 -8.55 18.63 -13.91
N TYR A 107 -8.30 19.93 -14.02
CA TYR A 107 -7.95 20.56 -15.29
C TYR A 107 -6.44 20.54 -15.51
N PHE A 108 -5.95 19.46 -16.13
CA PHE A 108 -4.62 19.45 -16.74
C PHE A 108 -4.67 20.08 -18.14
N SER A 109 -3.62 20.79 -18.53
CA SER A 109 -3.51 21.45 -19.84
C SER A 109 -3.54 20.48 -21.01
N ASP A 110 -3.16 19.21 -20.78
CA ASP A 110 -3.14 18.11 -21.74
C ASP A 110 -4.24 17.06 -21.48
N TYR A 111 -5.35 17.45 -20.85
CA TYR A 111 -6.47 16.56 -20.50
C TYR A 111 -6.96 15.70 -21.68
N ASP A 112 -7.06 16.27 -22.88
CA ASP A 112 -7.53 15.57 -24.07
C ASP A 112 -6.57 14.48 -24.57
N SER A 113 -5.30 14.52 -24.15
CA SER A 113 -4.32 13.46 -24.42
C SER A 113 -4.43 12.26 -23.46
N ILE A 114 -5.17 12.41 -22.36
CA ILE A 114 -5.43 11.31 -21.42
C ILE A 114 -6.47 10.39 -22.04
N ALA A 115 -6.10 9.11 -22.20
CA ALA A 115 -6.98 8.12 -22.77
C ALA A 115 -8.26 7.95 -21.94
N GLU A 116 -9.41 7.79 -22.60
CA GLU A 116 -10.72 7.74 -21.92
C GLU A 116 -10.79 6.67 -20.83
N TRP A 117 -10.16 5.51 -21.07
CA TRP A 117 -10.12 4.39 -20.13
C TRP A 117 -9.30 4.64 -18.86
N SER A 118 -8.33 5.57 -18.88
CA SER A 118 -7.44 5.91 -17.76
C SER A 118 -7.88 7.17 -17.03
N ARG A 119 -8.72 7.99 -17.67
CA ARG A 119 -9.04 9.35 -17.23
C ARG A 119 -9.56 9.43 -15.80
N TRP A 120 -10.52 8.57 -15.44
CA TRP A 120 -11.04 8.52 -14.06
C TRP A 120 -9.93 8.24 -13.04
N ALA A 121 -9.01 7.33 -13.38
CA ALA A 121 -7.93 6.91 -12.50
C ALA A 121 -6.87 8.01 -12.35
N VAL A 122 -6.58 8.72 -13.43
CA VAL A 122 -5.72 9.90 -13.40
C VAL A 122 -6.30 10.97 -12.48
N MET A 123 -7.60 11.29 -12.62
CA MET A 123 -8.25 12.27 -11.76
C MET A 123 -8.27 11.83 -10.29
N ALA A 124 -8.54 10.54 -10.02
CA ALA A 124 -8.53 9.99 -8.67
C ALA A 124 -7.14 10.04 -8.03
N CYS A 125 -6.09 9.70 -8.78
CA CYS A 125 -4.71 9.77 -8.31
C CYS A 125 -4.25 11.21 -8.09
N ALA A 126 -4.65 12.14 -8.95
CA ALA A 126 -4.36 13.56 -8.81
C ALA A 126 -5.05 14.17 -7.58
N ARG A 127 -6.34 13.88 -7.40
CA ARG A 127 -7.12 14.34 -6.23
C ARG A 127 -6.52 13.86 -4.91
N ARG A 128 -6.00 12.62 -4.86
CA ARG A 128 -5.31 12.08 -3.68
C ARG A 128 -3.85 12.50 -3.55
N GLY A 129 -3.35 13.34 -4.46
CA GLY A 129 -1.95 13.78 -4.47
C GLY A 129 -0.94 12.68 -4.80
N LEU A 130 -1.36 11.45 -5.11
CA LEU A 130 -0.50 10.31 -5.42
C LEU A 130 0.36 10.63 -6.64
N MET A 131 -0.28 11.07 -7.72
CA MET A 131 0.37 11.46 -8.97
C MET A 131 -0.16 12.81 -9.43
N ILE A 132 0.61 13.86 -9.15
CA ILE A 132 0.31 15.25 -9.52
C ILE A 132 0.89 15.60 -10.89
N GLY A 133 0.33 16.65 -11.51
CA GLY A 133 0.83 17.22 -12.76
C GLY A 133 2.21 17.90 -12.61
N TYR A 134 2.74 18.31 -13.75
CA TYR A 134 4.00 19.04 -13.88
C TYR A 134 3.80 20.54 -13.70
N PRO A 135 4.88 21.33 -13.51
CA PRO A 135 4.79 22.79 -13.35
C PRO A 135 4.21 23.55 -14.54
N ASP A 136 4.05 22.91 -15.71
CA ASP A 136 3.44 23.45 -16.93
C ASP A 136 1.94 23.11 -17.04
N ASP A 137 1.32 22.74 -15.93
CA ASP A 137 -0.07 22.29 -15.80
C ASP A 137 -0.40 21.00 -16.58
N SER A 138 0.58 20.32 -17.17
CA SER A 138 0.37 19.04 -17.88
C SER A 138 0.39 17.85 -16.92
N PHE A 139 -0.33 16.79 -17.24
CA PHE A 139 -0.20 15.49 -16.56
C PHE A 139 0.87 14.61 -17.19
N GLY A 140 1.06 14.69 -18.52
CA GLY A 140 1.96 13.86 -19.31
C GLY A 140 1.55 12.38 -19.33
N PRO A 141 0.34 12.01 -19.80
CA PRO A 141 -0.21 10.66 -19.64
C PRO A 141 0.65 9.55 -20.25
N GLU A 142 1.27 9.80 -21.39
CA GLU A 142 2.13 8.84 -22.11
C GLU A 142 3.60 8.86 -21.65
N ARG A 143 3.98 9.80 -20.76
CA ARG A 143 5.34 9.79 -20.21
C ARG A 143 5.51 8.55 -19.33
N ASN A 144 6.64 7.87 -19.46
CA ASN A 144 6.98 6.76 -18.59
C ASN A 144 7.28 7.26 -17.19
N ILE A 145 6.74 6.59 -16.17
CA ILE A 145 7.10 6.87 -14.78
C ILE A 145 8.53 6.42 -14.50
N THR A 146 9.22 7.17 -13.66
CA THR A 146 10.57 6.86 -13.20
C THR A 146 10.55 6.07 -11.90
N ARG A 147 11.64 5.35 -11.59
CA ARG A 147 11.80 4.65 -10.29
C ARG A 147 11.67 5.60 -9.11
N ALA A 148 12.16 6.83 -9.23
CA ALA A 148 12.06 7.84 -8.19
C ALA A 148 10.61 8.27 -7.98
N GLU A 149 9.87 8.57 -9.06
CA GLU A 149 8.43 8.86 -8.97
C GLU A 149 7.65 7.69 -8.39
N THR A 150 7.98 6.45 -8.74
CA THR A 150 7.37 5.26 -8.12
C THR A 150 7.56 5.27 -6.60
N VAL A 151 8.78 5.51 -6.11
CA VAL A 151 9.04 5.56 -4.66
C VAL A 151 8.28 6.72 -4.01
N THR A 152 8.21 7.89 -4.66
CA THR A 152 7.42 9.01 -4.17
C THR A 152 5.93 8.68 -4.10
N ILE A 153 5.39 7.93 -5.05
CA ILE A 153 4.00 7.46 -5.00
C ILE A 153 3.79 6.51 -3.82
N LEU A 154 4.71 5.56 -3.62
CA LEU A 154 4.63 4.63 -2.48
C LEU A 154 4.69 5.37 -1.14
N ASP A 155 5.50 6.41 -1.04
CA ASP A 155 5.55 7.29 0.13
C ASP A 155 4.20 8.01 0.34
N ARG A 156 3.62 8.56 -0.73
CA ARG A 156 2.33 9.27 -0.68
C ARG A 156 1.10 8.38 -0.49
N ILE A 157 1.21 7.08 -0.77
CA ILE A 157 0.13 6.12 -0.48
C ILE A 157 -0.19 6.13 1.02
N PHE A 158 0.83 6.33 1.85
CA PHE A 158 0.66 6.51 3.28
C PHE A 158 0.45 8.01 3.56
N ALA A 159 -0.79 8.39 3.83
CA ALA A 159 -1.10 9.79 4.16
C ALA A 159 -0.43 10.21 5.47
N GLU A 160 -0.35 9.29 6.44
CA GLU A 160 0.24 9.58 7.74
C GLU A 160 1.08 8.39 8.21
N VAL A 161 2.30 8.69 8.69
CA VAL A 161 3.19 7.72 9.34
C VAL A 161 3.45 8.17 10.78
N TYR A 162 2.90 7.45 11.74
CA TYR A 162 3.07 7.71 13.17
C TYR A 162 4.28 6.93 13.70
N ASN A 163 5.41 7.64 13.79
CA ASN A 163 6.73 7.07 14.08
C ASN A 163 7.31 7.44 15.46
N ALA A 164 6.52 8.10 16.30
CA ALA A 164 6.85 8.38 17.69
C ALA A 164 5.67 8.05 18.61
N PRO A 165 5.91 7.73 19.89
CA PRO A 165 4.82 7.57 20.87
C PRO A 165 4.02 8.86 21.01
N GLY A 166 2.70 8.75 21.15
CA GLY A 166 1.83 9.92 21.27
C GLY A 166 0.37 9.63 20.96
N VAL A 167 -0.47 10.63 21.22
CA VAL A 167 -1.89 10.62 20.86
C VAL A 167 -2.07 11.46 19.60
N TYR A 168 -2.64 10.86 18.56
CA TYR A 168 -2.84 11.45 17.25
C TYR A 168 -4.33 11.50 16.90
N GLY A 169 -4.75 12.62 16.31
CA GLY A 169 -6.16 12.98 16.15
C GLY A 169 -6.59 14.06 17.15
N THR A 170 -7.77 14.64 16.93
CA THR A 170 -8.29 15.76 17.74
C THR A 170 -9.48 15.33 18.61
N GLU A 171 -10.04 16.24 19.40
CA GLU A 171 -11.30 15.96 20.12
C GLU A 171 -12.50 15.80 19.16
N VAL A 172 -12.42 16.38 17.97
CA VAL A 172 -13.43 16.28 16.91
C VAL A 172 -12.97 15.23 15.89
N PRO A 173 -13.89 14.38 15.37
CA PRO A 173 -13.56 13.46 14.29
C PRO A 173 -12.92 14.17 13.10
N THR A 174 -11.78 13.65 12.65
CA THR A 174 -11.04 14.16 11.49
C THR A 174 -10.86 13.05 10.46
N GLU A 175 -10.70 13.41 9.19
CA GLU A 175 -10.58 12.46 8.09
C GLU A 175 -9.13 12.39 7.58
N VAL A 176 -8.66 11.17 7.30
CA VAL A 176 -7.38 10.91 6.64
C VAL A 176 -7.67 10.30 5.27
N GLU A 177 -7.39 11.07 4.24
CA GLU A 177 -7.52 10.69 2.84
C GLU A 177 -6.34 9.81 2.39
N GLY A 178 -6.24 8.59 2.92
CA GLY A 178 -5.03 7.78 2.72
C GLY A 178 -5.01 6.52 3.55
N SER A 179 -3.96 5.72 3.34
CA SER A 179 -3.59 4.69 4.29
C SER A 179 -2.74 5.30 5.41
N VAL A 180 -2.80 4.71 6.59
CA VAL A 180 -2.03 5.13 7.78
C VAL A 180 -1.06 4.03 8.15
N VAL A 181 0.16 4.40 8.56
CA VAL A 181 1.13 3.46 9.12
C VAL A 181 1.51 3.87 10.53
N VAL A 182 1.47 2.92 11.46
CA VAL A 182 2.00 3.06 12.81
C VAL A 182 3.29 2.24 12.89
N THR A 183 4.40 2.90 13.19
CA THR A 183 5.74 2.26 13.28
C THR A 183 6.35 2.34 14.67
N SER A 184 5.69 3.02 15.61
CA SER A 184 6.17 3.22 16.98
C SER A 184 5.19 2.69 18.02
N THR A 185 5.73 2.19 19.14
CA THR A 185 4.95 1.81 20.31
C THR A 185 4.40 3.04 21.04
N GLY A 186 3.32 2.87 21.81
CA GLY A 186 2.70 3.94 22.58
C GLY A 186 1.95 4.95 21.70
N VAL A 187 1.55 4.54 20.50
CA VAL A 187 0.72 5.34 19.60
C VAL A 187 -0.74 5.10 19.91
N THR A 188 -1.49 6.17 20.15
CA THR A 188 -2.96 6.16 20.20
C THR A 188 -3.49 6.95 19.02
N LEU A 189 -4.25 6.30 18.14
CA LEU A 189 -5.05 6.98 17.12
C LEU A 189 -6.44 7.23 17.71
N GLN A 190 -6.92 8.47 17.69
CA GLN A 190 -8.24 8.81 18.24
C GLN A 190 -9.08 9.70 17.34
N ASN A 191 -10.39 9.43 17.27
CA ASN A 191 -11.35 10.25 16.51
C ASN A 191 -10.92 10.47 15.04
N LEU A 192 -10.54 9.39 14.36
CA LEU A 192 -10.06 9.42 12.98
C LEU A 192 -10.91 8.54 12.08
N THR A 193 -11.28 9.06 10.91
CA THR A 193 -11.80 8.25 9.80
C THR A 193 -10.69 8.09 8.76
N ILE A 194 -10.15 6.89 8.65
CA ILE A 194 -9.13 6.51 7.68
C ILE A 194 -9.86 5.93 6.46
N HIS A 195 -9.79 6.63 5.33
CA HIS A 195 -10.45 6.18 4.09
C HIS A 195 -9.67 5.09 3.36
N GLY A 196 -8.38 4.89 3.67
CA GLY A 196 -7.56 3.79 3.18
C GLY A 196 -7.34 2.67 4.20
N ASP A 197 -6.18 2.02 4.10
CA ASP A 197 -5.77 0.92 4.96
C ASP A 197 -5.06 1.43 6.22
N LEU A 198 -5.01 0.62 7.27
CA LEU A 198 -4.21 0.87 8.46
C LEU A 198 -3.16 -0.24 8.61
N LEU A 199 -1.89 0.10 8.65
CA LEU A 199 -0.80 -0.83 8.94
C LEU A 199 -0.20 -0.54 10.31
N ILE A 200 -0.30 -1.50 11.23
CA ILE A 200 0.50 -1.54 12.45
C ILE A 200 1.75 -2.36 12.12
N ALA A 201 2.85 -1.67 11.82
CA ALA A 201 4.04 -2.26 11.25
C ALA A 201 4.85 -3.07 12.27
N GLN A 202 5.65 -4.02 11.78
CA GLN A 202 6.57 -4.83 12.60
C GLN A 202 7.52 -3.98 13.47
N ALA A 203 7.85 -2.76 13.04
CA ALA A 203 8.69 -1.82 13.78
C ALA A 203 8.14 -1.47 15.18
N VAL A 204 6.84 -1.64 15.42
CA VAL A 204 6.21 -1.51 16.74
C VAL A 204 6.76 -2.55 17.74
N GLY A 205 7.30 -3.68 17.26
CA GLY A 205 7.84 -4.74 18.11
C GLY A 205 6.73 -5.42 18.92
N ASP A 206 6.93 -5.62 20.22
CA ASP A 206 5.91 -6.14 21.15
C ASP A 206 5.14 -5.01 21.87
N GLY A 207 5.35 -3.77 21.44
CA GLY A 207 4.78 -2.57 22.04
C GLY A 207 3.31 -2.33 21.72
N GLU A 208 2.69 -1.39 22.43
CA GLU A 208 1.25 -1.14 22.40
C GLU A 208 0.83 -0.10 21.34
N VAL A 209 -0.32 -0.33 20.69
CA VAL A 209 -1.02 0.60 19.81
C VAL A 209 -2.51 0.59 20.17
N THR A 210 -3.08 1.77 20.36
CA THR A 210 -4.50 1.93 20.69
C THR A 210 -5.24 2.63 19.56
N LEU A 211 -6.37 2.09 19.14
CA LEU A 211 -7.33 2.72 18.24
C LEU A 211 -8.58 3.07 19.06
N LYS A 212 -8.92 4.36 19.16
CA LYS A 212 -10.04 4.84 19.96
C LYS A 212 -10.99 5.70 19.14
N ASN A 213 -12.23 5.25 18.95
CA ASN A 213 -13.18 5.94 18.06
C ASN A 213 -12.58 6.17 16.66
N VAL A 214 -12.00 5.12 16.09
CA VAL A 214 -11.39 5.13 14.76
C VAL A 214 -12.27 4.34 13.79
N VAL A 215 -12.48 4.88 12.60
CA VAL A 215 -13.13 4.17 11.49
C VAL A 215 -12.08 3.88 10.42
N VAL A 216 -11.86 2.61 10.08
CA VAL A 216 -11.00 2.23 8.94
C VAL A 216 -11.90 1.67 7.83
N ARG A 217 -11.94 2.37 6.69
CA ARG A 217 -12.74 1.97 5.53
C ARG A 217 -12.08 0.86 4.71
N GLY A 218 -10.75 0.81 4.71
CA GLY A 218 -9.95 -0.24 4.10
C GLY A 218 -9.68 -1.42 5.04
N LYS A 219 -8.59 -2.12 4.77
CA LYS A 219 -8.09 -3.25 5.55
C LYS A 219 -7.18 -2.76 6.67
N THR A 220 -7.22 -3.43 7.82
CA THR A 220 -6.24 -3.23 8.88
C THR A 220 -5.26 -4.40 8.89
N GLN A 221 -3.97 -4.14 8.75
CA GLN A 221 -2.90 -5.13 8.86
C GLN A 221 -2.15 -4.93 10.17
N VAL A 222 -2.02 -5.99 10.95
CA VAL A 222 -1.37 -5.98 12.26
C VAL A 222 -0.16 -6.91 12.21
N SER A 223 1.02 -6.34 11.93
CA SER A 223 2.30 -7.04 11.89
C SER A 223 3.21 -6.71 13.09
N GLY A 224 2.75 -5.84 13.98
CA GLY A 224 3.42 -5.45 15.23
C GLY A 224 2.45 -5.52 16.42
N GLY A 225 3.01 -5.60 17.63
CA GLY A 225 2.28 -5.83 18.88
C GLY A 225 2.74 -7.09 19.62
N GLY A 226 2.57 -7.13 20.95
CA GLY A 226 2.67 -8.32 21.80
C GLY A 226 1.33 -8.77 22.40
N ALA A 227 1.38 -9.59 23.45
CA ALA A 227 0.22 -10.25 24.07
C ALA A 227 -0.83 -9.31 24.72
N ASN A 228 -0.55 -8.02 24.84
CA ASN A 228 -1.47 -7.03 25.44
C ASN A 228 -1.55 -5.71 24.66
N SER A 229 -1.27 -5.76 23.36
CA SER A 229 -0.72 -4.57 22.71
C SER A 229 -1.64 -3.86 21.73
N VAL A 230 -2.53 -4.55 21.02
CA VAL A 230 -3.35 -3.89 19.99
C VAL A 230 -4.75 -3.77 20.53
N VAL A 231 -5.09 -2.57 21.01
CA VAL A 231 -6.35 -2.29 21.69
C VAL A 231 -7.25 -1.46 20.78
N VAL A 232 -8.46 -1.95 20.53
CA VAL A 232 -9.45 -1.33 19.65
C VAL A 232 -10.70 -1.01 20.47
N ILE A 233 -10.98 0.29 20.64
CA ILE A 233 -12.00 0.84 21.53
C ILE A 233 -12.94 1.71 20.70
N ASP A 234 -14.25 1.50 20.84
CA ASP A 234 -15.31 2.27 20.18
C ASP A 234 -15.11 2.49 18.67
N SER A 235 -14.47 1.54 17.98
CA SER A 235 -13.98 1.72 16.60
C SER A 235 -14.76 0.87 15.59
N THR A 236 -14.72 1.22 14.31
CA THR A 236 -15.33 0.42 13.23
C THR A 236 -14.28 0.02 12.22
N LEU A 237 -13.99 -1.28 12.13
CA LEU A 237 -13.03 -1.85 11.20
C LEU A 237 -13.73 -2.88 10.30
N ARG A 238 -13.26 -3.03 9.05
CA ARG A 238 -13.76 -4.09 8.16
C ARG A 238 -13.02 -5.40 8.40
N THR A 239 -11.96 -5.61 7.64
CA THR A 239 -11.11 -6.79 7.74
C THR A 239 -9.85 -6.44 8.52
N VAL A 240 -9.52 -7.24 9.52
CA VAL A 240 -8.29 -7.13 10.32
C VAL A 240 -7.49 -8.40 10.15
N ASP A 241 -6.30 -8.29 9.58
CA ASP A 241 -5.36 -9.40 9.44
C ASP A 241 -4.27 -9.26 10.50
N VAL A 242 -4.17 -10.24 11.39
CA VAL A 242 -3.14 -10.29 12.43
C VAL A 242 -2.05 -11.26 11.99
N ASP A 243 -1.00 -10.68 11.41
CA ASP A 243 0.14 -11.37 10.80
C ASP A 243 1.39 -11.29 11.70
N LYS A 244 1.22 -11.71 12.96
CA LYS A 244 2.33 -11.90 13.91
C LYS A 244 1.91 -12.82 15.06
N GLU A 245 2.69 -13.86 15.32
CA GLU A 245 2.50 -14.76 16.46
C GLU A 245 2.58 -14.00 17.80
N GLY A 246 1.74 -14.36 18.76
CA GLY A 246 1.76 -13.79 20.10
C GLY A 246 1.13 -12.41 20.23
N VAL A 247 0.61 -11.84 19.14
CA VAL A 247 -0.26 -10.64 19.20
C VAL A 247 -1.61 -11.02 19.79
N THR A 248 -2.13 -10.17 20.67
CA THR A 248 -3.54 -10.22 21.08
C THR A 248 -4.23 -8.92 20.69
N LEU A 249 -5.24 -9.04 19.82
CA LEU A 249 -6.15 -7.97 19.45
C LEU A 249 -7.26 -7.87 20.52
N ARG A 250 -7.26 -6.80 21.31
CA ARG A 250 -8.26 -6.54 22.36
C ARG A 250 -9.36 -5.64 21.82
N VAL A 251 -10.60 -6.11 21.82
CA VAL A 251 -11.77 -5.40 21.28
C VAL A 251 -12.66 -4.98 22.45
N GLN A 252 -12.98 -3.68 22.53
CA GLN A 252 -13.68 -3.09 23.68
C GLN A 252 -14.76 -2.08 23.25
N GLY A 253 -15.69 -1.79 24.16
CA GLY A 253 -16.69 -0.74 24.01
C GLY A 253 -17.65 -1.01 22.85
N THR A 254 -18.00 0.00 22.08
CA THR A 254 -18.93 -0.14 20.93
C THR A 254 -18.23 -0.59 19.66
N THR A 255 -17.07 -1.24 19.75
CA THR A 255 -16.29 -1.63 18.57
C THR A 255 -17.04 -2.65 17.71
N VAL A 256 -16.91 -2.50 16.40
CA VAL A 256 -17.42 -3.44 15.39
C VAL A 256 -16.29 -3.80 14.41
N ILE A 257 -16.03 -5.10 14.25
CA ILE A 257 -15.10 -5.64 13.25
C ILE A 257 -15.82 -6.69 12.41
N ASP A 258 -15.84 -6.53 11.08
CA ASP A 258 -16.56 -7.46 10.21
C ASP A 258 -15.87 -8.83 10.11
N THR A 259 -14.54 -8.85 9.97
CA THR A 259 -13.77 -10.10 9.87
C THR A 259 -12.39 -9.93 10.48
N VAL A 260 -11.96 -10.89 11.30
CA VAL A 260 -10.59 -11.00 11.81
C VAL A 260 -9.96 -12.27 11.25
N ASN A 261 -8.83 -12.14 10.57
CA ASN A 261 -8.00 -13.27 10.14
C ASN A 261 -6.77 -13.34 11.04
N LEU A 262 -6.57 -14.48 11.71
CA LEU A 262 -5.49 -14.70 12.67
C LEU A 262 -4.49 -15.71 12.11
N ASN A 263 -3.20 -15.34 12.05
CA ASN A 263 -2.12 -16.31 11.89
C ASN A 263 -1.90 -17.15 13.16
N ALA A 264 -1.30 -18.34 13.00
CA ALA A 264 -1.07 -19.28 14.09
C ALA A 264 -0.41 -18.60 15.31
N GLY A 265 -1.09 -18.68 16.46
CA GLY A 265 -0.64 -18.12 17.74
C GLY A 265 -0.97 -16.64 17.98
N ALA A 266 -1.63 -15.96 17.04
CA ALA A 266 -2.33 -14.71 17.31
C ALA A 266 -3.68 -14.99 18.01
N ARG A 267 -4.19 -14.00 18.74
CA ARG A 267 -5.45 -14.08 19.49
C ARG A 267 -6.29 -12.84 19.28
N VAL A 268 -7.60 -13.01 19.42
CA VAL A 268 -8.56 -11.92 19.59
C VAL A 268 -9.29 -12.12 20.91
N GLU A 269 -9.40 -11.06 21.70
CA GLU A 269 -10.09 -11.05 22.99
C GLU A 269 -11.08 -9.90 23.03
N GLU A 270 -12.34 -10.21 23.31
CA GLU A 270 -13.39 -9.21 23.54
C GLU A 270 -13.53 -8.95 25.03
N ASP A 271 -13.34 -7.71 25.46
CA ASP A 271 -13.38 -7.29 26.85
C ASP A 271 -14.22 -6.02 27.00
N GLY A 272 -15.34 -6.11 27.72
CA GLY A 272 -16.25 -4.98 27.89
C GLY A 272 -16.87 -4.49 26.58
N VAL A 273 -17.20 -5.40 25.65
CA VAL A 273 -17.91 -5.06 24.41
C VAL A 273 -19.38 -4.76 24.69
N GLU A 274 -19.84 -3.60 24.24
CA GLU A 274 -21.22 -3.11 24.35
C GLU A 274 -21.97 -3.09 23.00
N GLY A 275 -21.28 -3.45 21.90
CA GLY A 275 -21.80 -3.52 20.52
C GLY A 275 -21.69 -4.91 19.87
N ASP A 276 -21.58 -4.95 18.54
CA ASP A 276 -21.50 -6.21 17.77
C ASP A 276 -20.16 -6.95 17.93
N GLY A 277 -19.10 -6.28 18.40
CA GLY A 277 -17.79 -6.90 18.58
C GLY A 277 -17.20 -7.38 17.26
N VAL A 278 -16.63 -8.59 17.26
CA VAL A 278 -16.07 -9.27 16.07
C VAL A 278 -17.10 -10.22 15.48
N LYS A 279 -17.52 -9.96 14.25
CA LYS A 279 -18.59 -10.74 13.59
C LYS A 279 -18.11 -12.09 13.06
N ASP A 280 -16.90 -12.15 12.50
CA ASP A 280 -16.32 -13.36 11.93
C ASP A 280 -14.84 -13.48 12.27
N VAL A 281 -14.39 -14.69 12.59
CA VAL A 281 -13.00 -15.00 12.96
C VAL A 281 -12.51 -16.20 12.17
N ASN A 282 -11.52 -15.98 11.32
CA ASN A 282 -10.79 -17.02 10.62
C ASN A 282 -9.43 -17.22 11.28
N VAL A 283 -9.04 -18.48 11.45
CA VAL A 283 -7.73 -18.84 12.01
C VAL A 283 -7.02 -19.70 10.98
N ASP A 284 -5.90 -19.20 10.47
CA ASP A 284 -5.05 -20.01 9.61
C ASP A 284 -4.38 -21.12 10.45
N PRO A 285 -4.40 -22.37 9.97
CA PRO A 285 -3.95 -23.55 10.72
C PRO A 285 -2.45 -23.61 11.00
#